data_AF-A0A0R1MJM2-F1
#
_entry.id   AF-A0A0R1MJM2-F1
#
_cell.length_a   1.000
_cell.length_b   1.000
_cell.length_c   1.000
_cell.angle_alpha   90.00
_cell.angle_beta   90.00
_cell.angle_gamma   90.00
#
_symmetry.space_group_name_H-M   'P 1'
#
loop_
_entity.id
_entity.type
_entity.pdbx_description
1 polymer ?
#
loop_
_entity_poly.entity_id
_entity_poly.type
_entity_poly.pdbx_seq_one_letter_code
_entity_poly.pdbx_strand_id
1 'polypeptide(L)' 'MTEKIFKTATYGNNQLKLIIEKNSLIPKTVDVKAKVDPKTGEVKFFVDPKDLSKITK' A
#
# COMPACT_ATOMS: atom_id res chain seq x y z
N MET A 1 -18.69 11.72 -4.70
CA MET A 1 -18.71 10.74 -3.60
C MET A 1 -17.28 10.51 -3.19
N THR A 2 -16.93 10.77 -1.92
CA THR A 2 -15.54 10.86 -1.50
C THR A 2 -15.09 9.51 -0.96
N GLU A 3 -14.38 8.74 -1.76
CA GLU A 3 -13.67 7.54 -1.32
C GLU A 3 -12.77 7.89 -0.11
N LYS A 4 -12.65 6.97 0.85
CA LYS A 4 -11.78 7.15 2.03
C LYS A 4 -10.52 6.30 1.89
N ILE A 5 -9.37 6.89 2.22
CA ILE A 5 -8.08 6.21 2.18
C ILE A 5 -7.70 5.74 3.57
N PHE A 6 -7.34 4.46 3.68
CA PHE A 6 -6.89 3.82 4.91
C PHE A 6 -5.49 3.23 4.74
N LYS A 7 -4.75 3.18 5.86
CA LYS A 7 -3.60 2.29 5.97
C LYS A 7 -4.10 0.86 6.06
N THR A 8 -3.37 -0.05 5.45
CA THR A 8 -3.62 -1.48 5.56
C THR A 8 -2.93 -2.03 6.80
N ALA A 9 -3.48 -3.11 7.34
CA ALA A 9 -2.87 -3.88 8.41
C ALA A 9 -2.84 -5.36 8.02
N THR A 10 -1.81 -6.05 8.49
CA THR A 10 -1.62 -7.49 8.45
C THR A 10 -1.50 -7.99 9.89
N TYR A 11 -1.23 -9.28 10.09
CA TYR A 11 -1.07 -9.85 11.42
C TYR A 11 -0.08 -9.04 12.29
N GLY A 12 -0.48 -8.76 13.54
CA GLY A 12 0.33 -8.01 14.49
C GLY A 12 0.45 -6.51 14.20
N ASN A 13 -0.55 -5.89 13.54
CA ASN A 13 -0.57 -4.46 13.18
C ASN A 13 0.55 -4.01 12.23
N ASN A 14 1.22 -4.96 11.55
CA ASN A 14 2.20 -4.65 10.53
C ASN A 14 1.49 -4.13 9.27
N GLN A 15 2.04 -3.12 8.61
CA GLN A 15 1.44 -2.60 7.37
C GLN A 15 1.65 -3.56 6.19
N LEU A 16 0.65 -3.71 5.31
CA LEU A 16 0.85 -4.44 4.05
C LEU A 16 1.84 -3.67 3.18
N LYS A 17 2.88 -4.34 2.71
CA LYS A 17 3.97 -3.75 1.94
C LYS A 17 4.29 -4.61 0.71
N LEU A 18 4.71 -3.95 -0.37
CA LEU A 18 5.40 -4.59 -1.49
C LEU A 18 6.90 -4.64 -1.19
N ILE A 19 7.55 -5.78 -1.46
CA ILE A 19 9.01 -5.90 -1.42
C ILE A 19 9.52 -5.64 -2.83
N ILE A 20 10.25 -4.55 -3.01
CA ILE A 20 10.74 -4.08 -4.32
C ILE A 20 12.14 -4.64 -4.62
N GLU A 21 13.00 -4.73 -3.60
CA GLU A 21 14.35 -5.31 -3.75
C GLU A 21 14.57 -6.35 -2.65
N LYS A 22 14.40 -7.63 -2.99
CA LYS A 22 14.54 -8.75 -2.05
C LYS A 22 16.00 -9.05 -1.68
N ASN A 23 16.95 -8.74 -2.58
CA ASN A 23 18.36 -9.15 -2.47
C ASN A 23 19.30 -8.04 -1.96
N SER A 24 18.76 -6.91 -1.49
CA SER A 24 19.53 -5.83 -0.87
C SER A 24 19.77 -6.12 0.61
N LEU A 25 20.89 -5.64 1.16
CA LEU A 25 21.20 -5.71 2.59
C LEU A 25 20.09 -5.08 3.46
N ILE A 26 19.36 -4.11 2.89
CA ILE A 26 18.13 -3.54 3.45
C ILE A 26 17.05 -3.66 2.36
N PRO A 27 16.04 -4.54 2.55
CA PRO A 27 14.97 -4.69 1.58
C PRO A 27 14.22 -3.38 1.39
N LYS A 28 14.11 -2.92 0.14
CA LYS A 28 13.27 -1.76 -0.17
C LYS A 28 11.82 -2.20 -0.17
N THR A 29 11.00 -1.53 0.64
CA THR A 29 9.57 -1.80 0.73
C THR A 29 8.75 -0.55 0.46
N VAL A 30 7.54 -0.74 -0.06
CA VAL A 30 6.56 0.34 -0.24
C VAL A 30 5.23 -0.06 0.38
N ASP A 31 4.60 0.86 1.10
CA ASP A 31 3.32 0.62 1.77
C ASP A 31 2.17 0.53 0.75
N VAL A 32 1.29 -0.45 0.95
CA VAL A 32 0.01 -0.56 0.24
C VAL A 32 -1.07 0.13 1.08
N LYS A 33 -1.88 0.97 0.44
CA LYS A 33 -3.05 1.64 1.02
C LYS A 33 -4.33 1.04 0.45
N ALA A 34 -5.44 1.26 1.14
CA ALA A 34 -6.77 0.86 0.68
C ALA A 34 -7.64 2.09 0.46
N LYS A 35 -8.29 2.15 -0.70
CA LYS A 35 -9.32 3.13 -1.03
C LYS A 35 -10.67 2.44 -0.93
N VAL A 36 -11.51 2.90 -0.01
CA VAL A 36 -12.78 2.26 0.35
C VAL A 36 -13.92 3.18 -0.05
N ASP A 37 -14.86 2.64 -0.84
CA ASP A 37 -16.16 3.26 -1.05
C ASP A 37 -17.10 2.85 0.11
N PRO A 38 -17.49 3.78 0.99
CA PRO A 38 -18.33 3.46 2.14
C PRO A 38 -19.78 3.11 1.76
N LYS A 39 -20.21 3.33 0.52
CA LYS A 39 -21.57 3.01 0.07
C LYS A 39 -21.68 1.60 -0.48
N THR A 40 -20.68 1.17 -1.24
CA THR A 40 -20.67 -0.13 -1.92
C THR A 40 -19.87 -1.18 -1.16
N GLY A 41 -18.95 -0.76 -0.30
CA GLY A 41 -17.98 -1.64 0.35
C GLY A 41 -16.82 -2.04 -0.57
N GLU A 42 -16.72 -1.48 -1.78
CA GLU A 42 -15.61 -1.75 -2.67
C GLU A 42 -14.28 -1.31 -2.04
N VAL A 43 -13.27 -2.19 -2.12
CA VAL A 43 -11.92 -1.93 -1.63
C VAL A 43 -10.92 -2.06 -2.78
N LYS A 44 -10.21 -0.97 -3.05
CA LYS A 44 -9.11 -0.93 -4.03
C LYS A 44 -7.77 -0.75 -3.30
N PHE A 45 -6.88 -1.72 -3.45
CA PHE A 45 -5.52 -1.62 -2.94
C PHE A 45 -4.64 -0.87 -3.94
N PHE A 46 -3.83 0.06 -3.44
CA PHE A 46 -2.97 0.89 -4.29
C PHE A 46 -1.70 1.33 -3.56
N VAL A 47 -0.68 1.68 -4.35
CA VAL A 47 0.51 2.39 -3.86
C VAL A 47 0.30 3.89 -4.10
N ASP A 48 0.69 4.72 -3.13
CA ASP A 48 0.60 6.18 -3.25
C ASP A 48 1.44 6.67 -4.44
N PRO A 49 0.92 7.54 -5.32
CA PRO A 49 1.65 8.05 -6.47
C PRO A 49 3.06 8.59 -6.15
N LYS A 50 3.24 9.20 -4.98
CA LYS A 50 4.55 9.73 -4.53
C LYS A 50 5.60 8.63 -4.30
N ASP A 51 5.15 7.40 -4.04
CA ASP A 51 5.98 6.25 -3.72
C ASP A 51 6.24 5.37 -4.95
N LEU A 52 5.62 5.66 -6.11
CA LEU A 52 5.84 4.91 -7.37
C LEU A 52 7.28 5.01 -7.88
N SER A 53 7.95 6.14 -7.63
CA SER A 53 9.37 6.34 -7.96
C SER A 53 10.32 5.34 -7.28
N LYS A 54 9.86 4.72 -6.18
CA LYS A 54 10.60 3.67 -5.48
C LYS A 54 10.45 2.31 -6.14
N ILE A 55 9.46 2.14 -7.02
CA ILE A 55 9.11 0.86 -7.68
C ILE A 55 9.70 0.79 -9.09
N THR A 56 9.64 1.88 -9.87
CA THR A 56 9.97 1.90 -11.30
C THR A 56 11.44 2.25 -11.58
N LYS A 57 12.39 1.67 -10.85
CA LYS A 57 13.82 1.92 -11.07
C LYS A 57 14.49 0.82 -11.89
#